data_AF-A0A453FN95-F1
#
_entry.id   AF-A0A453FN95-F1
#
_cell.length_a   1.000
_cell.length_b   1.000
_cell.length_c   1.000
_cell.angle_alpha   90.00
_cell.angle_beta   90.00
_cell.angle_gamma   90.00
#
_symmetry.space_group_name_H-M   'P 1'
#
loop_
_entity.id
_entity.type
_entity.pdbx_description
1 polymer ?
#
loop_
_entity_poly.entity_id
_entity_poly.type
_entity_poly.pdbx_seq_one_letter_code
_entity_poly.pdbx_strand_id
1 'polypeptide(L)' 'MLEPSSCLQKLNLAGSLQTLPNWFAQLDNLTKLRLSFSQLEDDPLSVLVRLPNLMFLQLNNAYKG' A
#
# COMPACT_ATOMS: atom_id res chain seq x y z
N MET A 1 -18.80 6.97 -12.82
CA MET A 1 -18.57 6.54 -11.42
C MET A 1 -17.20 7.07 -11.05
N LEU A 2 -17.09 7.85 -9.97
CA LEU A 2 -15.81 8.39 -9.52
C LEU A 2 -15.02 7.24 -8.88
N GLU A 3 -14.07 6.66 -9.62
CA GLU A 3 -13.14 5.68 -9.05
C GLU A 3 -12.30 6.39 -7.98
N PRO A 4 -12.47 6.07 -6.68
CA PRO A 4 -11.85 6.81 -5.58
C PRO A 4 -10.32 6.72 -5.60
N SER A 5 -9.75 5.78 -6.37
CA SER A 5 -8.31 5.56 -6.55
C SER A 5 -7.62 6.61 -7.44
N SER A 6 -8.36 7.31 -8.29
CA SER A 6 -7.76 8.14 -9.36
C SER A 6 -7.05 9.40 -8.88
N CYS A 7 -7.28 9.87 -7.65
CA CYS A 7 -6.62 11.08 -7.12
C CYS A 7 -5.80 10.81 -5.85
N LEU A 8 -5.74 9.56 -5.36
CA LEU A 8 -5.14 9.27 -4.07
C LEU A 8 -3.61 9.32 -4.16
N GLN A 9 -3.01 10.36 -3.61
CA GLN A 9 -1.56 10.54 -3.62
C GLN A 9 -0.85 10.02 -2.37
N LYS A 10 -1.56 10.00 -1.22
CA LYS A 10 -0.98 9.66 0.08
C LYS A 10 -1.91 8.70 0.81
N LEU A 11 -1.39 7.55 1.22
CA LEU A 11 -2.12 6.52 1.93
C LEU A 11 -1.35 6.11 3.18
N ASN A 12 -2.00 6.22 4.34
CA ASN A 12 -1.46 5.75 5.61
C ASN A 12 -2.45 4.72 6.18
N LEU A 13 -2.00 3.48 6.36
CA LEU A 13 -2.76 2.42 6.99
C LEU A 13 -2.06 1.98 8.27
N ALA A 14 -2.86 1.79 9.31
CA ALA A 14 -2.39 1.28 10.59
C ALA A 14 -3.33 0.18 11.09
N GLY A 15 -2.76 -0.86 11.70
CA GLY A 15 -3.50 -2.01 12.21
C GLY A 15 -3.46 -3.21 11.28
N SER A 16 -3.99 -4.34 11.75
CA SER A 16 -3.82 -5.65 11.12
C SER A 16 -4.53 -5.73 9.77
N LEU A 17 -3.75 -5.82 8.70
CA LEU A 17 -4.22 -6.00 7.32
C LEU A 17 -4.13 -7.46 6.88
N GLN A 18 -3.13 -8.21 7.37
CA GLN A 18 -2.79 -9.59 6.97
C GLN A 18 -2.36 -9.74 5.51
N THR A 19 -3.09 -9.13 4.57
CA THR A 19 -2.78 -9.10 3.15
C THR A 19 -2.98 -7.68 2.59
N LEU A 20 -2.24 -7.35 1.53
CA LEU A 20 -2.52 -6.12 0.78
C LEU A 20 -3.65 -6.38 -0.21
N PRO A 21 -4.74 -5.60 -0.18
CA PRO A 21 -5.86 -5.84 -1.08
C PRO A 21 -5.48 -5.53 -2.54
N ASN A 22 -6.10 -6.26 -3.47
CA ASN A 22 -5.80 -6.20 -4.90
C ASN A 22 -5.89 -4.80 -5.54
N TRP A 23 -6.77 -3.93 -5.03
CA TRP A 23 -6.93 -2.56 -5.51
C TRP A 23 -5.72 -1.67 -5.21
N PHE A 24 -4.77 -2.09 -4.36
CA PHE A 24 -3.52 -1.35 -4.17
C PHE A 24 -2.80 -1.12 -5.50
N ALA A 25 -2.78 -2.13 -6.37
CA ALA A 25 -2.12 -2.04 -7.67
C ALA A 25 -2.81 -1.08 -8.67
N GLN A 26 -3.98 -0.53 -8.32
CA GLN A 26 -4.74 0.43 -9.12
C GLN A 26 -4.54 1.88 -8.64
N LEU A 27 -3.71 2.09 -7.62
CA LEU A 27 -3.42 3.42 -7.08
C LEU A 27 -2.30 4.10 -7.88
N ASP A 28 -2.55 4.33 -9.17
CA ASP A 28 -1.52 4.82 -10.10
C ASP A 28 -0.90 6.16 -9.66
N ASN A 29 -1.67 7.02 -8.98
CA ASN A 29 -1.22 8.33 -8.52
C ASN A 29 -0.61 8.31 -7.10
N LEU A 30 -0.47 7.14 -6.48
CA LEU A 30 0.05 7.05 -5.12
C LEU A 30 1.54 7.33 -5.09
N THR A 31 1.91 8.42 -4.44
CA THR A 31 3.30 8.85 -4.27
C THR A 31 3.88 8.51 -2.91
N LYS A 32 3.00 8.34 -1.91
CA LYS A 32 3.40 8.09 -0.52
C LYS A 32 2.53 7.01 0.13
N LEU A 33 3.18 5.94 0.58
CA LEU A 33 2.56 4.86 1.33
C LEU A 33 3.21 4.70 2.71
N ARG A 34 2.38 4.57 3.74
CA ARG A 34 2.80 4.14 5.07
C ARG A 34 1.94 2.98 5.55
N LEU A 35 2.59 1.92 5.97
CA LEU A 35 1.96 0.76 6.59
C LEU A 35 2.54 0.61 8.00
N SER A 36 1.66 0.55 9.00
CA SER A 36 2.06 0.41 10.41
C SER A 36 1.29 -0.72 11.08
N PHE A 37 1.98 -1.61 11.79
CA PHE A 37 1.36 -2.73 12.52
C PHE A 37 0.44 -3.59 11.63
N SER A 38 0.81 -3.73 10.36
CA SER A 38 -0.04 -4.32 9.32
C SER A 38 -0.05 -5.83 9.27
N GLN A 39 0.88 -6.49 9.97
CA GLN A 39 0.89 -7.95 10.12
C GLN A 39 0.83 -8.71 8.79
N LEU A 40 1.38 -8.14 7.71
CA LEU A 40 1.35 -8.74 6.38
C LEU A 40 2.05 -10.09 6.41
N GLU A 41 1.37 -11.10 5.87
CA GLU A 41 1.82 -12.49 5.80
C GLU A 41 2.50 -12.77 4.47
N ASP A 42 1.95 -12.22 3.38
CA ASP A 42 2.57 -12.27 2.05
C ASP A 42 3.62 -11.16 1.87
N ASP A 43 4.59 -11.41 0.98
CA ASP A 43 5.60 -10.42 0.60
C ASP A 43 4.91 -9.18 -0.01
N PRO A 44 4.96 -8.01 0.67
CA PRO A 44 4.33 -6.80 0.19
C PRO A 44 4.93 -6.31 -1.14
N LEU A 45 6.19 -6.63 -1.45
CA LEU A 45 6.87 -6.14 -2.64
C LEU A 45 6.18 -6.61 -3.94
N SER A 46 5.55 -7.79 -3.92
CA SER A 46 4.75 -8.32 -5.03
C SER A 46 3.64 -7.38 -5.50
N VAL A 47 3.06 -6.61 -4.58
CA VAL A 47 2.02 -5.62 -4.86
C VAL A 47 2.64 -4.24 -5.08
N LEU A 48 3.61 -3.86 -4.23
CA LEU A 48 4.20 -2.52 -4.23
C LEU A 48 4.99 -2.22 -5.51
N VAL A 49 5.57 -3.22 -6.17
CA VAL A 49 6.24 -3.06 -7.47
C VAL A 49 5.30 -2.59 -8.58
N ARG A 50 3.99 -2.77 -8.40
CA ARG A 50 2.95 -2.36 -9.35
C ARG A 50 2.47 -0.91 -9.14
N LEU A 51 3.05 -0.17 -8.20
CA LEU A 51 2.74 1.23 -7.94
C LEU A 51 3.70 2.14 -8.72
N PRO A 52 3.34 2.63 -9.92
CA PRO A 52 4.29 3.26 -10.84
C PRO A 52 4.87 4.59 -10.32
N ASN A 53 4.14 5.30 -9.47
CA ASN A 53 4.52 6.63 -8.98
C ASN A 53 4.93 6.65 -7.50
N LEU A 54 5.15 5.49 -6.87
CA LEU A 54 5.48 5.43 -5.46
C LEU A 54 6.90 5.97 -5.21
N MET A 55 6.99 7.15 -4.60
CA MET A 55 8.25 7.82 -4.28
C MET A 55 8.66 7.65 -2.82
N PHE A 56 7.70 7.43 -1.93
CA PHE A 56 7.95 7.28 -0.50
C PHE A 56 7.22 6.04 0.03
N LEU A 57 8.00 5.12 0.60
CA LEU A 57 7.50 3.94 1.30
C LEU A 57 8.01 3.94 2.73
N GLN A 58 7.12 3.73 3.69
CA GLN A 58 7.49 3.42 5.07
C GLN A 58 6.72 2.18 5.55
N LEU A 59 7.48 1.20 6.03
CA LEU A 59 6.98 -0.03 6.65
C LEU A 59 7.42 -0.02 8.11
N ASN A 60 6.47 0.06 9.04
CA ASN A 60 6.74 0.04 10.48
C ASN A 60 6.00 -1.14 11.12
N ASN A 61 6.71 -2.20 11.52
CA ASN A 61 6.09 -3.44 12.00
C ASN A 61 4.98 -3.94 11.04
N ALA A 62 5.21 -3.80 9.74
CA ALA A 62 4.18 -3.99 8.72
C ALA A 62 4.15 -5.41 8.15
N TYR A 63 5.30 -6.06 8.00
CA TYR A 63 5.44 -7.40 7.43
C TYR A 63 6.03 -8.35 8.48
N LYS A 64 5.49 -9.57 8.56
CA LYS A 64 5.88 -10.54 9.58
C LYS A 64 7.20 -11.25 9.28
N GLY A 65 7.57 -11.38 8.00
CA GLY A 65 8.67 -12.25 7.59
C GLY A 65 8.20 -13.69 7.51
#